data_AF-A0A2G8YDJ0-F1
#
_entry.id   AF-A0A2G8YDJ0-F1
#
_cell.length_a   1.000
_cell.length_b   1.000
_cell.length_c   1.000
_cell.angle_alpha   90.00
_cell.angle_beta   90.00
_cell.angle_gamma   90.00
#
_symmetry.space_group_name_H-M   'P 1'
#
loop_
_entity.id
_entity.type
_entity.pdbx_description
1 polymer ?
#
loop_
_entity_poly.entity_id
_entity_poly.type
_entity_poly.pdbx_seq_one_letter_code
_entity_poly.pdbx_strand_id
1 'polypeptide(L)'
;MSCVLCVVFSRFLQERLESCAKSKEFKGLVFNLCFFHAVILGRKKFGSLGWSKVYSFNDGDLNISGNVLRNFLDKSSAVPYDDIRYIFGEIMYGGHITDAFDRRTTQTYLETLIVPEALLGMSLASNFKSPDPTKFDHAAYSKYIEEKTPAETPQMFGLHPNAEIRCLSAQAESLFASIQSVLGSAGGPQKGWRKEDILKATVSQLLAKMPHPFDLPSIKTRIRDFHPFVVVCLQEVERMNTLLSEVHASLEELEKGISGQLNMTEAMEQFSNALFAQRVPETWTKVSYLSNKTLAPWVADLLERVKQLESWTAELQLLPSLWIAGLFNPMSFLTAIMQVRARSDNLPLDDMCLRWSVSSIQNAKEVAAPPDAGVYIHGLLLEGAAWEDGKGTEGNIVEARPKELFCPLPVINVTAIPAKEFTWENMYECPVYITAQRGPSFICTANLRMDMDDKPERWILAGVAMLMAEE
;
A
#
# COMPACT_ATOMS: atom_id res chain seq x y z
N MET A 1 -17.20 0.84 17.94
CA MET A 1 -18.18 1.09 16.88
C MET A 1 -19.48 1.48 17.53
N SER A 2 -20.02 0.65 18.45
CA SER A 2 -21.23 0.98 19.21
C SER A 2 -21.19 2.40 19.83
N CYS A 3 -20.16 2.74 20.61
CA CYS A 3 -20.05 4.08 21.19
C CYS A 3 -19.96 5.21 20.14
N VAL A 4 -19.23 4.98 19.04
CA VAL A 4 -19.07 5.99 17.97
C VAL A 4 -20.41 6.19 17.26
N LEU A 5 -21.08 5.10 16.86
CA LEU A 5 -22.35 5.15 16.16
C LEU A 5 -23.46 5.76 17.03
N CYS A 6 -23.51 5.46 18.33
CA CYS A 6 -24.42 6.12 19.27
C CYS A 6 -24.17 7.64 19.34
N VAL A 7 -22.91 8.07 19.46
CA VAL A 7 -22.54 9.49 19.54
C VAL A 7 -22.80 10.24 18.23
N VAL A 8 -22.61 9.56 17.10
CA VAL A 8 -22.86 10.10 15.77
C VAL A 8 -24.36 10.23 15.51
N PHE A 9 -25.14 9.20 15.86
CA PHE A 9 -26.59 9.19 15.63
C PHE A 9 -27.36 10.13 16.58
N SER A 10 -26.93 10.28 17.84
CA SER A 10 -27.60 11.16 18.82
C SER A 10 -27.66 12.64 18.41
N ARG A 11 -26.87 13.04 17.41
CA ARG A 11 -26.87 14.39 16.81
C ARG A 11 -28.07 14.63 15.89
N PHE A 12 -28.76 13.57 15.48
CA PHE A 12 -29.96 13.64 14.66
C PHE A 12 -31.19 13.42 15.54
N LEU A 13 -31.56 14.46 16.30
CA LEU A 13 -32.73 14.43 17.19
C LEU A 13 -34.03 14.10 16.44
N GLN A 14 -35.04 13.61 17.17
CA GLN A 14 -36.34 13.22 16.62
C GLN A 14 -36.93 14.28 15.69
N GLU A 15 -36.94 15.55 16.11
CA GLU A 15 -37.45 16.67 15.33
C GLU A 15 -36.76 16.79 13.95
N ARG A 16 -35.45 16.55 13.91
CA ARG A 16 -34.67 16.57 12.67
C ARG A 16 -35.01 15.39 11.77
N LEU A 17 -35.21 14.20 12.35
CA LEU A 17 -35.61 12.98 11.62
C LEU A 17 -37.03 13.07 11.02
N GLU A 18 -37.90 13.88 11.62
CA GLU A 18 -39.27 14.12 11.16
C GLU A 18 -39.42 15.38 10.29
N SER A 19 -38.37 16.20 10.19
CA SER A 19 -38.39 17.47 9.45
C SER A 19 -38.52 17.34 7.92
N CYS A 20 -38.29 16.15 7.36
CA CYS A 20 -38.31 15.91 5.91
C CYS A 20 -39.68 15.38 5.47
N ALA A 21 -40.17 15.86 4.32
CA ALA A 21 -41.41 15.36 3.72
C ALA A 21 -41.37 13.85 3.44
N LYS A 22 -40.17 13.32 3.16
CA LYS A 22 -39.87 11.90 2.96
C LYS A 22 -39.17 11.30 4.18
N SER A 23 -39.86 11.30 5.32
CA SER A 23 -39.28 10.91 6.61
C SER A 23 -38.73 9.48 6.62
N LYS A 24 -39.35 8.54 5.88
CA LYS A 24 -38.88 7.15 5.78
C LYS A 24 -37.49 7.08 5.12
N GLU A 25 -37.36 7.68 3.95
CA GLU A 25 -36.13 7.72 3.17
C GLU A 25 -35.04 8.46 3.94
N PHE A 26 -35.39 9.59 4.56
CA PHE A 26 -34.45 10.37 5.34
C PHE A 26 -33.91 9.59 6.55
N LYS A 27 -34.78 8.95 7.35
CA LYS A 27 -34.36 8.13 8.51
C LYS A 27 -33.41 7.01 8.11
N GLY A 28 -33.76 6.24 7.07
CA GLY A 28 -32.93 5.12 6.62
C GLY A 28 -31.58 5.57 6.06
N LEU A 29 -31.56 6.63 5.24
CA LEU A 29 -30.32 7.13 4.64
C LEU A 29 -29.43 7.85 5.64
N VAL A 30 -30.00 8.60 6.60
CA VAL A 30 -29.23 9.21 7.70
C VAL A 30 -28.58 8.13 8.56
N PHE A 31 -29.29 7.04 8.89
CA PHE A 31 -28.68 5.96 9.65
C PHE A 31 -27.48 5.34 8.92
N ASN A 32 -27.59 5.10 7.61
CA ASN A 32 -26.49 4.58 6.81
C ASN A 32 -25.36 5.59 6.61
N LEU A 33 -25.66 6.89 6.54
CA LEU A 33 -24.67 7.96 6.58
C LEU A 33 -23.92 8.01 7.92
N CYS A 34 -24.62 7.84 9.04
CA CYS A 34 -24.01 7.74 10.37
C CYS A 34 -23.12 6.49 10.47
N PHE A 35 -23.57 5.35 9.93
CA PHE A 35 -22.77 4.13 9.85
C PHE A 35 -21.52 4.33 8.99
N PHE A 36 -21.65 4.90 7.80
CA PHE A 36 -20.55 5.29 6.93
C PHE A 36 -19.53 6.17 7.67
N HIS A 37 -20.00 7.23 8.33
CA HIS A 37 -19.15 8.13 9.08
C HIS A 37 -18.39 7.42 10.22
N ALA A 38 -19.07 6.52 10.94
CA ALA A 38 -18.43 5.71 11.98
C ALA A 38 -17.39 4.73 11.40
N VAL A 39 -17.67 4.13 10.22
CA VAL A 39 -16.74 3.24 9.51
C VAL A 39 -15.48 3.98 9.09
N ILE A 40 -15.59 5.13 8.41
CA ILE A 40 -14.41 5.87 7.94
C ILE A 40 -13.54 6.40 9.09
N LEU A 41 -14.15 6.77 10.22
CA LEU A 41 -13.45 7.17 11.44
C LEU A 41 -12.74 5.97 12.08
N GLY A 42 -13.42 4.83 12.20
CA GLY A 42 -12.86 3.62 12.78
C GLY A 42 -11.76 3.00 11.92
N ARG A 43 -11.86 3.11 10.59
CA ARG A 43 -10.87 2.59 9.63
C ARG A 43 -9.48 3.21 9.82
N LYS A 44 -9.37 4.41 10.39
CA LYS A 44 -8.09 5.06 10.75
C LYS A 44 -7.22 4.23 11.70
N LYS A 45 -7.82 3.32 12.49
CA LYS A 45 -7.09 2.42 13.41
C LYS A 45 -6.12 1.48 12.69
N PHE A 46 -6.35 1.21 11.41
CA PHE A 46 -5.57 0.25 10.63
C PHE A 46 -4.41 0.89 9.84
N GLY A 47 -4.02 2.13 10.18
CA GLY A 47 -2.89 2.79 9.54
C GLY A 47 -3.03 2.88 8.01
N SER A 48 -1.95 2.56 7.29
CA SER A 48 -1.90 2.61 5.82
C SER A 48 -2.83 1.62 5.13
N LEU A 49 -3.20 0.51 5.78
CA LEU A 49 -4.21 -0.42 5.26
C LEU A 49 -5.62 0.20 5.28
N GLY A 50 -5.87 1.07 6.27
CA GLY A 50 -7.10 1.82 6.38
C GLY A 50 -7.15 2.99 5.39
N TRP A 51 -6.17 3.89 5.49
CA TRP A 51 -6.03 5.10 4.68
C TRP A 51 -4.56 5.36 4.36
N SER A 52 -4.26 5.71 3.12
CA SER A 52 -2.89 6.04 2.70
C SER A 52 -2.36 7.31 3.38
N LYS A 53 -3.26 8.23 3.80
CA LYS A 53 -2.93 9.42 4.57
C LYS A 53 -3.87 9.60 5.76
N VAL A 54 -3.44 10.39 6.75
CA VAL A 54 -4.27 10.73 7.90
C VAL A 54 -5.21 11.88 7.54
N TYR A 55 -6.51 11.59 7.45
CA TYR A 55 -7.56 12.58 7.21
C TYR A 55 -8.28 12.96 8.49
N SER A 56 -8.78 14.20 8.57
CA SER A 56 -9.49 14.73 9.74
C SER A 56 -10.98 14.94 9.43
N PHE A 57 -11.71 13.83 9.21
CA PHE A 57 -13.17 13.87 9.15
C PHE A 57 -13.74 14.35 10.49
N ASN A 58 -14.66 15.30 10.42
CA ASN A 58 -15.25 15.96 11.58
C ASN A 58 -16.79 15.85 11.56
N ASP A 59 -17.40 16.29 12.65
CA ASP A 59 -18.85 16.25 12.82
C ASP A 59 -19.61 17.27 11.97
N GLY A 60 -18.92 18.33 11.53
CA GLY A 60 -19.44 19.30 10.58
C GLY A 60 -19.73 18.64 9.23
N ASP A 61 -18.82 17.77 8.76
CA ASP A 61 -18.98 17.02 7.51
C ASP A 61 -20.28 16.19 7.54
N LEU A 62 -20.50 15.47 8.65
CA LEU A 62 -21.72 14.67 8.87
C LEU A 62 -22.98 15.55 8.92
N ASN A 63 -22.94 16.63 9.71
CA ASN A 63 -24.10 17.50 9.90
C ASN A 63 -24.52 18.19 8.62
N ILE A 64 -23.56 18.69 7.83
CA ILE A 64 -23.82 19.32 6.55
C ILE A 64 -24.32 18.27 5.55
N SER A 65 -23.72 17.08 5.53
CA SER A 65 -24.19 15.97 4.67
C SER A 65 -25.65 15.59 4.96
N GLY A 66 -26.04 15.54 6.24
CA GLY A 66 -27.44 15.32 6.62
C GLY A 66 -28.39 16.45 6.20
N ASN A 67 -27.93 17.72 6.23
CA ASN A 67 -28.73 18.85 5.73
C ASN A 67 -28.88 18.82 4.21
N VAL A 68 -27.80 18.48 3.51
CA VAL A 68 -27.80 18.30 2.05
C VAL A 68 -28.75 17.17 1.66
N LEU A 69 -28.69 16.02 2.34
CA LEU A 69 -29.60 14.90 2.14
C LEU A 69 -31.07 15.33 2.25
N ARG A 70 -31.43 16.05 3.32
CA ARG A 70 -32.78 16.57 3.51
C ARG A 70 -33.20 17.45 2.33
N ASN A 71 -32.34 18.39 1.92
CA ASN A 71 -32.62 19.29 0.80
C ASN A 71 -32.83 18.54 -0.52
N PHE A 72 -32.09 17.46 -0.78
CA PHE A 72 -32.28 16.63 -1.97
C PHE A 72 -33.62 15.88 -1.94
N LEU A 73 -33.97 15.32 -0.79
CA LEU A 73 -35.21 14.57 -0.62
C LEU A 73 -36.45 15.47 -0.70
N ASP A 74 -36.37 16.71 -0.19
CA ASP A 74 -37.47 17.68 -0.24
C ASP A 74 -37.72 18.21 -1.66
N LYS A 75 -36.68 18.35 -2.49
CA LYS A 75 -36.77 18.91 -3.86
C LYS A 75 -37.08 17.88 -4.94
N SER A 76 -36.67 16.63 -4.73
CA SER A 76 -36.75 15.59 -5.77
C SER A 76 -37.99 14.72 -5.57
N SER A 77 -38.55 14.14 -6.64
CA SER A 77 -39.68 13.19 -6.54
C SER A 77 -39.22 11.77 -6.16
N ALA A 78 -38.09 11.33 -6.68
CA ALA A 78 -37.38 10.11 -6.29
C ALA A 78 -36.13 10.43 -5.45
N VAL A 79 -35.48 9.41 -4.88
CA VAL A 79 -34.19 9.57 -4.20
C VAL A 79 -33.07 9.56 -5.26
N PRO A 80 -32.30 10.65 -5.41
CA PRO A 80 -31.20 10.70 -6.38
C PRO A 80 -29.93 10.08 -5.78
N TYR A 81 -29.84 8.74 -5.77
CA TYR A 81 -28.73 8.02 -5.13
C TYR A 81 -27.37 8.41 -5.68
N ASP A 82 -27.23 8.53 -7.00
CA ASP A 82 -25.94 8.84 -7.63
C ASP A 82 -25.47 10.27 -7.31
N ASP A 83 -26.38 11.25 -7.32
CA ASP A 83 -26.05 12.62 -6.91
C ASP A 83 -25.65 12.70 -5.44
N ILE A 84 -26.32 11.96 -4.56
CA ILE A 84 -26.00 11.89 -3.14
C ILE A 84 -24.61 11.27 -2.94
N ARG A 85 -24.34 10.14 -3.60
CA ARG A 85 -23.02 9.47 -3.54
C ARG A 85 -21.92 10.38 -4.05
N TYR A 86 -22.15 11.05 -5.17
CA TYR A 86 -21.20 12.00 -5.74
C TYR A 86 -20.93 13.15 -4.76
N ILE A 87 -21.95 13.80 -4.22
CA ILE A 87 -21.75 14.94 -3.31
C ILE A 87 -21.07 14.51 -2.02
N PHE A 88 -21.44 13.37 -1.45
CA PHE A 88 -20.80 12.87 -0.24
C PHE A 88 -19.35 12.45 -0.50
N GLY A 89 -19.12 11.71 -1.58
CA GLY A 89 -17.83 11.11 -1.92
C GLY A 89 -16.82 12.11 -2.48
N GLU A 90 -17.25 13.06 -3.31
CA GLU A 90 -16.36 13.96 -4.06
C GLU A 90 -16.24 15.34 -3.40
N ILE A 91 -17.31 15.82 -2.76
CA ILE A 91 -17.37 17.20 -2.24
C ILE A 91 -17.24 17.22 -0.72
N MET A 92 -18.12 16.52 0.00
CA MET A 92 -18.20 16.59 1.46
C MET A 92 -17.00 15.89 2.13
N TYR A 93 -16.90 14.57 1.97
CA TYR A 93 -15.79 13.80 2.51
C TYR A 93 -14.60 13.82 1.55
N GLY A 94 -14.86 13.80 0.23
CA GLY A 94 -13.82 13.88 -0.80
C GLY A 94 -12.99 15.15 -0.78
N GLY A 95 -13.55 16.28 -0.33
CA GLY A 95 -12.82 17.53 -0.17
C GLY A 95 -11.63 17.44 0.79
N HIS A 96 -11.64 16.47 1.71
CA HIS A 96 -10.52 16.19 2.63
C HIS A 96 -9.50 15.20 2.05
N ILE A 97 -9.90 14.42 1.06
CA ILE A 97 -9.15 13.27 0.58
C ILE A 97 -8.32 13.67 -0.63
N THR A 98 -7.00 13.55 -0.51
CA THR A 98 -6.06 13.94 -1.57
C THR A 98 -5.50 12.76 -2.35
N ASP A 99 -5.56 11.55 -1.79
CA ASP A 99 -5.12 10.33 -2.45
C ASP A 99 -6.25 9.71 -3.28
N ALA A 100 -5.94 9.29 -4.52
CA ALA A 100 -6.93 8.78 -5.46
C ALA A 100 -7.51 7.42 -5.03
N PHE A 101 -6.72 6.54 -4.40
CA PHE A 101 -7.20 5.24 -3.95
C PHE A 101 -7.99 5.33 -2.64
N ASP A 102 -7.64 6.28 -1.77
CA ASP A 102 -8.48 6.61 -0.61
C ASP A 102 -9.83 7.20 -1.07
N ARG A 103 -9.85 8.01 -2.14
CA ARG A 103 -11.08 8.53 -2.75
C ARG A 103 -11.91 7.39 -3.36
N ARG A 104 -11.29 6.49 -4.11
CA ARG A 104 -11.91 5.26 -4.64
C ARG A 104 -12.56 4.42 -3.53
N THR A 105 -11.84 4.24 -2.42
CA THR A 105 -12.34 3.48 -1.26
C THR A 105 -13.56 4.16 -0.63
N THR A 106 -13.52 5.49 -0.49
CA THR A 106 -14.63 6.28 0.06
C THR A 106 -15.87 6.22 -0.82
N GLN A 107 -15.69 6.34 -2.14
CA GLN A 107 -16.77 6.20 -3.10
C GLN A 107 -17.37 4.79 -3.05
N THR A 108 -16.54 3.74 -2.98
CA THR A 108 -16.98 2.35 -2.88
C THR A 108 -17.83 2.10 -1.63
N TYR A 109 -17.48 2.71 -0.49
CA TYR A 109 -18.33 2.65 0.70
C TYR A 109 -19.70 3.30 0.47
N LEU A 110 -19.76 4.43 -0.22
CA LEU A 110 -21.03 5.10 -0.50
C LEU A 110 -21.88 4.32 -1.51
N GLU A 111 -21.25 3.69 -2.50
CA GLU A 111 -21.91 2.81 -3.47
C GLU A 111 -22.51 1.56 -2.82
N THR A 112 -21.87 1.05 -1.75
CA THR A 112 -22.37 -0.11 -1.00
C THR A 112 -23.38 0.24 0.08
N LEU A 113 -23.27 1.41 0.73
CA LEU A 113 -24.12 1.80 1.88
C LEU A 113 -25.31 2.69 1.53
N ILE A 114 -25.19 3.54 0.51
CA ILE A 114 -26.25 4.47 0.08
C ILE A 114 -26.95 3.86 -1.12
N VAL A 115 -27.81 2.87 -0.86
CA VAL A 115 -28.51 2.08 -1.88
C VAL A 115 -30.01 1.97 -1.56
N PRO A 116 -30.89 1.64 -2.52
CA PRO A 116 -32.31 1.39 -2.23
C PRO A 116 -32.56 0.34 -1.15
N GLU A 117 -31.73 -0.71 -1.12
CA GLU A 117 -31.76 -1.83 -0.18
C GLU A 117 -31.51 -1.37 1.28
N ALA A 118 -30.91 -0.20 1.46
CA ALA A 118 -30.70 0.43 2.77
C ALA A 118 -32.03 0.67 3.51
N LEU A 119 -33.11 0.90 2.77
CA LEU A 119 -34.47 1.08 3.29
C LEU A 119 -35.19 -0.25 3.54
N LEU A 120 -34.62 -1.38 3.11
CA LEU A 120 -35.19 -2.73 3.17
C LEU A 120 -34.47 -3.64 4.17
N GLY A 121 -33.65 -3.06 5.05
CA GLY A 121 -32.95 -3.81 6.09
C GLY A 121 -31.73 -4.58 5.59
N MET A 122 -30.95 -3.97 4.70
CA MET A 122 -29.65 -4.51 4.25
C MET A 122 -28.74 -4.89 5.42
N SER A 123 -27.87 -5.88 5.21
CA SER A 123 -26.83 -6.22 6.19
C SER A 123 -25.71 -5.20 6.12
N LEU A 124 -25.39 -4.59 7.27
CA LEU A 124 -24.30 -3.61 7.40
C LEU A 124 -23.03 -4.24 7.97
N ALA A 125 -23.19 -5.21 8.86
CA ALA A 125 -22.11 -6.07 9.34
C ALA A 125 -22.69 -7.44 9.72
N SER A 126 -21.83 -8.39 10.08
CA SER A 126 -22.25 -9.70 10.60
C SER A 126 -23.23 -9.53 11.76
N ASN A 127 -24.46 -10.04 11.59
CA ASN A 127 -25.57 -9.94 12.54
C ASN A 127 -26.06 -8.50 12.85
N PHE A 128 -25.72 -7.51 12.03
CA PHE A 128 -26.15 -6.12 12.17
C PHE A 128 -26.77 -5.61 10.87
N LYS A 129 -28.04 -5.22 10.92
CA LYS A 129 -28.82 -4.80 9.74
C LYS A 129 -29.21 -3.33 9.87
N SER A 130 -29.46 -2.68 8.73
CA SER A 130 -30.12 -1.37 8.70
C SER A 130 -31.51 -1.52 9.36
N PRO A 131 -31.85 -0.74 10.40
CA PRO A 131 -33.17 -0.79 11.02
C PRO A 131 -34.28 -0.38 10.05
N ASP A 132 -35.49 -0.87 10.27
CA ASP A 132 -36.65 -0.50 9.46
C ASP A 132 -37.07 0.95 9.74
N PRO A 133 -36.90 1.88 8.78
CA PRO A 133 -37.16 3.31 9.02
C PRO A 133 -38.64 3.64 9.24
N THR A 134 -39.55 2.70 8.95
CA THR A 134 -40.99 2.90 9.18
C THR A 134 -41.42 2.61 10.62
N LYS A 135 -40.66 1.78 11.35
CA LYS A 135 -41.01 1.32 12.69
C LYS A 135 -40.20 1.97 13.80
N PHE A 136 -39.03 2.51 13.47
CA PHE A 136 -38.08 3.01 14.45
C PHE A 136 -38.23 4.53 14.63
N ASP A 137 -38.45 4.95 15.87
CA ASP A 137 -38.22 6.31 16.34
C ASP A 137 -36.77 6.46 16.83
N HIS A 138 -36.34 7.69 17.14
CA HIS A 138 -34.97 7.97 17.59
C HIS A 138 -34.58 7.11 18.80
N ALA A 139 -35.49 6.91 19.76
CA ALA A 139 -35.23 6.09 20.94
C ALA A 139 -35.02 4.61 20.58
N ALA A 140 -35.82 4.05 19.67
CA ALA A 140 -35.67 2.70 19.16
C ALA A 140 -34.35 2.52 18.38
N TYR A 141 -33.93 3.53 17.60
CA TYR A 141 -32.62 3.50 16.93
C TYR A 141 -31.47 3.46 17.94
N SER A 142 -31.48 4.34 18.95
CA SER A 142 -30.44 4.35 19.98
C SER A 142 -30.37 3.01 20.73
N LYS A 143 -31.52 2.48 21.14
CA LYS A 143 -31.60 1.17 21.81
C LYS A 143 -31.10 0.03 20.91
N TYR A 144 -31.41 0.06 19.62
CA TYR A 144 -30.92 -0.92 18.66
C TYR A 144 -29.40 -0.88 18.52
N ILE A 145 -28.80 0.32 18.44
CA ILE A 145 -27.35 0.46 18.36
C ILE A 145 -26.70 -0.12 19.63
N GLU A 146 -27.24 0.15 20.82
CA GLU A 146 -26.72 -0.37 22.08
C GLU A 146 -26.82 -1.90 22.18
N GLU A 147 -27.96 -2.49 21.78
CA GLU A 147 -28.22 -3.93 21.95
C GLU A 147 -27.66 -4.82 20.83
N LYS A 148 -27.61 -4.31 19.59
CA LYS A 148 -27.33 -5.12 18.39
C LYS A 148 -25.99 -4.84 17.75
N THR A 149 -25.29 -3.77 18.09
CA THR A 149 -23.96 -3.52 17.50
C THR A 149 -22.97 -4.55 18.01
N PRO A 150 -22.36 -5.37 17.13
CA PRO A 150 -21.40 -6.37 17.55
C PRO A 150 -20.07 -5.73 17.97
N ALA A 151 -19.18 -6.55 18.54
CA ALA A 151 -17.81 -6.15 18.80
C ALA A 151 -17.12 -5.66 17.51
N GLU A 152 -16.23 -4.68 17.64
CA GLU A 152 -15.45 -4.19 16.50
C GLU A 152 -14.58 -5.33 15.96
N THR A 153 -14.70 -5.58 14.66
CA THR A 153 -13.85 -6.52 13.93
C THR A 153 -13.39 -5.84 12.63
N PRO A 154 -12.23 -6.21 12.06
CA PRO A 154 -11.80 -5.67 10.77
C PRO A 154 -12.86 -5.79 9.66
N GLN A 155 -13.61 -6.89 9.66
CA GLN A 155 -14.67 -7.17 8.69
C GLN A 155 -15.80 -6.14 8.70
N MET A 156 -16.08 -5.52 9.85
CA MET A 156 -17.05 -4.42 9.94
C MET A 156 -16.61 -3.18 9.15
N PHE A 157 -15.30 -3.01 8.97
CA PHE A 157 -14.73 -1.98 8.11
C PHE A 157 -14.45 -2.54 6.71
N GLY A 158 -14.93 -3.73 6.35
CA GLY A 158 -14.65 -4.37 5.07
C GLY A 158 -13.22 -4.90 4.91
N LEU A 159 -12.40 -4.88 5.97
CA LEU A 159 -11.03 -5.40 5.97
C LEU A 159 -10.98 -6.90 6.30
N HIS A 160 -9.95 -7.57 5.80
CA HIS A 160 -9.67 -8.96 6.17
C HIS A 160 -9.27 -9.07 7.67
N PRO A 161 -9.63 -10.15 8.40
CA PRO A 161 -9.25 -10.35 9.81
C PRO A 161 -7.76 -10.19 10.12
N ASN A 162 -6.88 -10.47 9.15
CA ASN A 162 -5.42 -10.29 9.30
C ASN A 162 -5.02 -8.83 9.58
N ALA A 163 -5.87 -7.85 9.25
CA ALA A 163 -5.65 -6.45 9.57
C ALA A 163 -5.51 -6.19 11.08
N GLU A 164 -6.18 -6.99 11.92
CA GLU A 164 -6.07 -6.89 13.38
C GLU A 164 -4.68 -7.30 13.86
N ILE A 165 -4.11 -8.36 13.28
CA ILE A 165 -2.75 -8.82 13.59
C ILE A 165 -1.75 -7.70 13.28
N ARG A 166 -1.85 -7.08 12.09
CA ARG A 166 -0.98 -5.96 11.71
C ARG A 166 -1.11 -4.76 12.66
N CYS A 167 -2.35 -4.40 13.01
CA CYS A 167 -2.62 -3.30 13.93
C CYS A 167 -2.00 -3.55 15.33
N LEU A 168 -2.14 -4.76 15.87
CA LEU A 168 -1.59 -5.14 17.15
C LEU A 168 -0.05 -5.22 17.13
N SER A 169 0.55 -5.73 16.05
CA SER A 169 2.01 -5.73 15.87
C SER A 169 2.57 -4.30 15.86
N ALA A 170 1.97 -3.39 15.10
CA ALA A 170 2.40 -1.99 15.05
C ALA A 170 2.27 -1.28 16.42
N GLN A 171 1.21 -1.57 17.19
CA GLN A 171 1.07 -1.06 18.56
C GLN A 171 2.15 -1.61 19.49
N ALA A 172 2.49 -2.90 19.37
CA ALA A 172 3.57 -3.52 20.15
C ALA A 172 4.94 -2.90 19.81
N GLU A 173 5.24 -2.68 18.53
CA GLU A 173 6.45 -2.00 18.08
C GLU A 173 6.55 -0.56 18.62
N SER A 174 5.45 0.20 18.55
CA SER A 174 5.38 1.55 19.11
C SER A 174 5.61 1.56 20.63
N LEU A 175 5.07 0.56 21.33
CA LEU A 175 5.29 0.36 22.76
C LEU A 175 6.77 0.04 23.04
N PHE A 176 7.40 -0.88 22.30
CA PHE A 176 8.82 -1.19 22.46
C PHE A 176 9.72 0.01 22.19
N ALA A 177 9.44 0.77 21.13
CA ALA A 177 10.15 2.01 20.82
C ALA A 177 10.01 3.05 21.95
N SER A 178 8.81 3.17 22.53
CA SER A 178 8.57 4.06 23.68
C SER A 178 9.30 3.60 24.94
N ILE A 179 9.35 2.29 25.21
CA ILE A 179 10.13 1.74 26.32
C ILE A 179 11.62 2.03 26.12
N GLN A 180 12.14 1.82 24.90
CA GLN A 180 13.55 2.07 24.58
C GLN A 180 13.92 3.54 24.73
N SER A 181 13.03 4.47 24.36
CA SER A 181 13.28 5.90 24.51
C SER A 181 13.31 6.34 25.99
N VAL A 182 12.43 5.77 26.82
CA VAL A 182 12.37 6.06 28.27
C VAL A 182 13.54 5.46 29.04
N LEU A 183 13.96 4.24 28.69
CA LEU A 183 15.14 3.60 29.30
C LEU A 183 16.44 4.37 29.01
N GLY A 184 16.44 5.22 27.97
CA GLY A 184 17.65 5.87 27.46
C GLY A 184 18.72 4.85 27.06
N SER A 185 19.92 5.32 26.71
CA SER A 185 21.11 4.45 26.62
C SER A 185 21.56 3.89 27.99
N ALA A 186 20.72 3.94 29.03
CA ALA A 186 21.02 3.38 30.36
C ALA A 186 20.76 1.86 30.44
N GLY A 187 20.26 1.24 29.37
CA GLY A 187 20.52 -0.17 29.07
C GLY A 187 21.99 -0.35 28.71
N GLY A 188 22.86 -0.18 29.70
CA GLY A 188 24.30 -0.23 29.55
C GLY A 188 24.76 -1.55 28.93
N PRO A 189 25.93 -1.56 28.27
CA PRO A 189 26.53 -2.77 27.74
C PRO A 189 26.55 -3.86 28.80
N GLN A 190 26.22 -5.09 28.40
CA GLN A 190 26.68 -6.29 29.10
C GLN A 190 28.15 -6.06 29.48
N LYS A 191 28.48 -6.24 30.77
CA LYS A 191 29.83 -6.10 31.35
C LYS A 191 30.93 -6.37 30.30
N GLY A 192 31.59 -5.30 29.83
CA GLY A 192 32.88 -5.41 29.12
C GLY A 192 33.02 -4.69 27.78
N TRP A 193 31.95 -4.29 27.08
CA TRP A 193 32.07 -3.69 25.74
C TRP A 193 31.76 -2.20 25.75
N ARG A 194 32.67 -1.35 25.27
CA ARG A 194 32.37 0.09 25.08
C ARG A 194 31.51 0.27 23.83
N LYS A 195 30.67 1.31 23.81
CA LYS A 195 29.87 1.69 22.63
C LYS A 195 30.76 1.83 21.37
N GLU A 196 31.95 2.38 21.55
CA GLU A 196 32.97 2.54 20.52
C GLU A 196 33.45 1.21 19.94
N ASP A 197 33.63 0.17 20.78
CA ASP A 197 34.10 -1.15 20.32
C ASP A 197 33.04 -1.83 19.44
N ILE A 198 31.77 -1.72 19.83
CA ILE A 198 30.63 -2.25 19.07
C ILE A 198 30.50 -1.52 17.72
N LEU A 199 30.60 -0.19 17.74
CA LEU A 199 30.55 0.63 16.53
C LEU A 199 31.70 0.29 15.59
N LYS A 200 32.93 0.20 16.10
CA LYS A 200 34.10 -0.15 15.29
C LYS A 200 33.93 -1.53 14.64
N ALA A 201 33.49 -2.53 15.40
CA ALA A 201 33.21 -3.86 14.86
C ALA A 201 32.11 -3.83 13.78
N THR A 202 31.06 -3.05 13.98
CA THR A 202 29.95 -2.89 13.02
C THR A 202 30.43 -2.24 11.73
N VAL A 203 31.18 -1.13 11.83
CA VAL A 203 31.73 -0.41 10.66
C VAL A 203 32.67 -1.30 9.87
N SER A 204 33.63 -1.97 10.53
CA SER A 204 34.54 -2.89 9.84
C SER A 204 33.81 -4.07 9.18
N GLN A 205 32.75 -4.59 9.82
CA GLN A 205 31.93 -5.65 9.23
C GLN A 205 31.15 -5.18 8.00
N LEU A 206 30.59 -3.97 8.05
CA LEU A 206 29.86 -3.38 6.92
C LEU A 206 30.81 -3.09 5.76
N LEU A 207 31.94 -2.41 6.00
CA LEU A 207 32.96 -2.14 4.99
C LEU A 207 33.44 -3.42 4.29
N ALA A 208 33.67 -4.50 5.05
CA ALA A 208 34.10 -5.78 4.49
C ALA A 208 33.03 -6.48 3.63
N LYS A 209 31.75 -6.17 3.83
CA LYS A 209 30.63 -6.76 3.09
C LYS A 209 30.18 -5.91 1.90
N MET A 210 30.36 -4.59 1.96
CA MET A 210 29.82 -3.67 0.96
C MET A 210 30.58 -3.81 -0.37
N PRO A 211 29.89 -4.12 -1.48
CA PRO A 211 30.50 -4.18 -2.81
C PRO A 211 31.06 -2.83 -3.24
N HIS A 212 32.04 -2.84 -4.12
CA HIS A 212 32.56 -1.60 -4.71
C HIS A 212 31.63 -1.09 -5.82
N PRO A 213 31.63 0.23 -6.10
CA PRO A 213 30.91 0.79 -7.24
C PRO A 213 31.29 0.11 -8.57
N PHE A 214 30.31 -0.05 -9.45
CA PHE A 214 30.48 -0.60 -10.78
C PHE A 214 31.34 0.31 -11.67
N ASP A 215 32.22 -0.30 -12.48
CA ASP A 215 32.99 0.41 -13.51
C ASP A 215 32.10 0.77 -14.71
N LEU A 216 31.35 1.87 -14.54
CA LEU A 216 30.40 2.37 -15.53
C LEU A 216 31.05 2.69 -16.90
N PRO A 217 32.26 3.30 -16.99
CA PRO A 217 32.97 3.45 -18.25
C PRO A 217 33.17 2.13 -19.00
N SER A 218 33.64 1.08 -18.33
CA SER A 218 33.85 -0.24 -18.96
C SER A 218 32.54 -0.95 -19.33
N ILE A 219 31.45 -0.67 -18.61
CA ILE A 219 30.12 -1.16 -19.01
C ILE A 219 29.66 -0.45 -20.28
N LYS A 220 29.80 0.89 -20.35
CA LYS A 220 29.36 1.70 -21.49
C LYS A 220 30.07 1.36 -22.80
N THR A 221 31.34 0.97 -22.76
CA THR A 221 32.09 0.57 -23.98
C THR A 221 31.63 -0.76 -24.57
N ARG A 222 30.96 -1.62 -23.80
CA ARG A 222 30.42 -2.91 -24.27
C ARG A 222 29.07 -2.78 -24.97
N ILE A 223 28.42 -1.61 -24.90
CA ILE A 223 27.10 -1.37 -25.47
C ILE A 223 27.22 -1.21 -26.98
N ARG A 224 26.54 -2.07 -27.72
CA ARG A 224 26.41 -1.97 -29.18
C ARG A 224 25.24 -1.10 -29.58
N ASP A 225 24.09 -1.36 -28.98
CA ASP A 225 22.82 -0.66 -29.26
C ASP A 225 22.16 -0.19 -27.97
N PHE A 226 21.64 1.04 -27.99
CA PHE A 226 20.89 1.62 -26.87
C PHE A 226 19.44 1.13 -26.86
N HIS A 227 19.27 -0.13 -26.50
CA HIS A 227 17.94 -0.72 -26.26
C HIS A 227 17.31 -0.13 -24.98
N PRO A 228 15.98 0.08 -24.90
CA PRO A 228 15.33 0.65 -23.71
C PRO A 228 15.74 -0.03 -22.38
N PHE A 229 15.80 -1.36 -22.33
CA PHE A 229 16.25 -2.09 -21.15
C PHE A 229 17.71 -1.83 -20.77
N VAL A 230 18.60 -1.60 -21.74
CA VAL A 230 20.00 -1.24 -21.48
C VAL A 230 20.09 0.16 -20.88
N VAL A 231 19.27 1.09 -21.37
CA VAL A 231 19.19 2.45 -20.80
C VAL A 231 18.70 2.41 -19.35
N VAL A 232 17.67 1.62 -19.05
CA VAL A 232 17.20 1.42 -17.66
C VAL A 232 18.30 0.82 -16.80
N CYS A 233 18.95 -0.25 -17.27
CA CYS A 233 20.06 -0.88 -16.54
C CYS A 233 21.17 0.13 -16.20
N LEU A 234 21.58 0.98 -17.15
CA LEU A 234 22.58 2.02 -16.90
C LEU A 234 22.15 3.04 -15.85
N GLN A 235 20.90 3.50 -15.90
CA GLN A 235 20.37 4.45 -14.91
C GLN A 235 20.33 3.84 -13.51
N GLU A 236 19.99 2.55 -13.41
CA GLU A 236 19.98 1.80 -12.16
C GLU A 236 21.39 1.63 -11.59
N VAL A 237 22.38 1.33 -12.44
CA VAL A 237 23.80 1.26 -12.05
C VAL A 237 24.33 2.62 -11.58
N GLU A 238 23.98 3.71 -12.27
CA GLU A 238 24.38 5.07 -11.87
C GLU A 238 23.85 5.43 -10.47
N ARG A 239 22.58 5.10 -10.19
CA ARG A 239 21.98 5.29 -8.85
C ARG A 239 22.63 4.40 -7.80
N MET A 240 22.85 3.13 -8.12
CA MET A 240 23.54 2.19 -7.22
C MET A 240 24.95 2.67 -6.89
N ASN A 241 25.69 3.19 -7.86
CA ASN A 241 27.02 3.75 -7.63
C ASN A 241 27.00 4.96 -6.71
N THR A 242 25.99 5.82 -6.81
CA THR A 242 25.83 6.95 -5.89
C THR A 242 25.60 6.45 -4.46
N LEU A 243 24.70 5.48 -4.27
CA LEU A 243 24.46 4.87 -2.97
C LEU A 243 25.70 4.18 -2.41
N LEU A 244 26.36 3.30 -3.18
CA LEU A 244 27.55 2.57 -2.73
C LEU A 244 28.70 3.52 -2.39
N SER A 245 28.89 4.58 -3.17
CA SER A 245 29.93 5.59 -2.89
C SER A 245 29.65 6.33 -1.59
N GLU A 246 28.41 6.72 -1.33
CA GLU A 246 28.00 7.36 -0.08
C GLU A 246 28.17 6.41 1.13
N VAL A 247 27.81 5.13 0.97
CA VAL A 247 27.98 4.11 2.00
C VAL A 247 29.46 3.92 2.36
N HIS A 248 30.34 3.77 1.36
CA HIS A 248 31.78 3.64 1.60
C HIS A 248 32.36 4.91 2.23
N ALA A 249 32.07 6.08 1.66
CA ALA A 249 32.61 7.36 2.15
C ALA A 249 32.23 7.62 3.62
N SER A 250 30.95 7.45 3.97
CA SER A 250 30.45 7.66 5.33
C SER A 250 31.00 6.65 6.35
N LEU A 251 31.17 5.38 5.96
CA LEU A 251 31.77 4.36 6.82
C LEU A 251 33.27 4.60 7.05
N GLU A 252 34.02 4.92 6.00
CA GLU A 252 35.45 5.24 6.10
C GLU A 252 35.70 6.51 6.91
N GLU A 253 34.87 7.54 6.74
CA GLU A 253 34.95 8.76 7.53
C GLU A 253 34.68 8.45 9.01
N LEU A 254 33.63 7.69 9.32
CA LEU A 254 33.33 7.28 10.69
C LEU A 254 34.46 6.43 11.30
N GLU A 255 35.07 5.51 10.53
CA GLU A 255 36.20 4.71 11.01
C GLU A 255 37.42 5.59 11.38
N LYS A 256 37.72 6.61 10.58
CA LYS A 256 38.76 7.61 10.88
C LYS A 256 38.42 8.45 12.10
N GLY A 257 37.14 8.81 12.29
CA GLY A 257 36.66 9.49 13.48
C GLY A 257 36.83 8.66 14.75
N ILE A 258 36.37 7.40 14.74
CA ILE A 258 36.47 6.47 15.88
C ILE A 258 37.94 6.14 16.21
N SER A 259 38.82 6.09 15.21
CA SER A 259 40.26 5.87 15.42
C SER A 259 41.04 7.11 15.85
N GLY A 260 40.37 8.27 15.99
CA GLY A 260 40.98 9.53 16.42
C GLY A 260 41.81 10.25 15.35
N GLN A 261 41.69 9.84 14.09
CA GLN A 261 42.39 10.47 12.96
C GLN A 261 41.64 11.72 12.46
N LEU A 262 40.33 11.76 12.65
CA LEU A 262 39.47 12.91 12.36
C LEU A 262 38.73 13.34 13.63
N ASN A 263 38.43 14.63 13.72
CA ASN A 263 37.56 15.15 14.77
C ASN A 263 36.13 14.71 14.50
N MET A 264 35.46 14.18 15.52
CA MET A 264 34.05 13.81 15.43
C MET A 264 33.19 15.05 15.19
N THR A 265 32.45 15.04 14.08
CA THR A 265 31.46 16.07 13.75
C THR A 265 30.07 15.65 14.21
N GLU A 266 29.14 16.61 14.32
CA GLU A 266 27.74 16.32 14.65
C GLU A 266 27.09 15.32 13.67
N ALA A 267 27.42 15.42 12.37
CA ALA A 267 26.94 14.49 11.36
C ALA A 267 27.45 13.06 11.62
N MET A 268 28.72 12.90 11.99
CA MET A 268 29.28 11.59 12.34
C MET A 268 28.67 11.02 13.63
N GLU A 269 28.32 11.86 14.60
CA GLU A 269 27.62 11.43 15.81
C GLU A 269 26.20 10.96 15.51
N GLN A 270 25.45 11.70 14.69
CA GLN A 270 24.10 11.29 14.25
C GLN A 270 24.15 9.96 13.48
N PHE A 271 25.12 9.81 12.57
CA PHE A 271 25.36 8.58 11.81
C PHE A 271 25.72 7.40 12.72
N SER A 272 26.65 7.61 13.66
CA SER A 272 27.05 6.64 14.69
C SER A 272 25.87 6.20 15.55
N ASN A 273 25.03 7.13 15.98
CA ASN A 273 23.83 6.83 16.76
C ASN A 273 22.80 6.02 15.96
N ALA A 274 22.64 6.27 14.67
CA ALA A 274 21.77 5.49 13.80
C ALA A 274 22.26 4.03 13.68
N LEU A 275 23.55 3.82 13.40
CA LEU A 275 24.14 2.48 13.32
C LEU A 275 24.04 1.72 14.64
N PHE A 276 24.34 2.39 15.76
CA PHE A 276 24.20 1.80 17.08
C PHE A 276 22.75 1.38 17.39
N ALA A 277 21.79 2.18 16.95
CA ALA A 277 20.36 1.89 17.08
C ALA A 277 19.83 0.90 16.04
N GLN A 278 20.68 0.26 15.23
CA GLN A 278 20.30 -0.67 14.16
C GLN A 278 19.34 -0.06 13.12
N ARG A 279 19.43 1.25 12.90
CA ARG A 279 18.64 1.99 11.91
C ARG A 279 19.50 2.36 10.70
N VAL A 280 18.90 2.39 9.53
CA VAL A 280 19.55 2.90 8.32
C VAL A 280 19.76 4.40 8.48
N PRO A 281 21.00 4.91 8.32
CA PRO A 281 21.29 6.34 8.42
C PRO A 281 20.53 7.18 7.39
N GLU A 282 20.10 8.38 7.78
CA GLU A 282 19.31 9.27 6.89
C GLU A 282 20.06 9.67 5.62
N THR A 283 21.39 9.79 5.67
CA THR A 283 22.23 10.10 4.50
C THR A 283 22.09 9.02 3.44
N TRP A 284 22.05 7.74 3.83
CA TRP A 284 21.83 6.61 2.93
C TRP A 284 20.40 6.60 2.39
N THR A 285 19.40 6.81 3.26
CA THR A 285 17.99 6.83 2.86
C THR A 285 17.69 7.88 1.78
N LYS A 286 18.36 9.05 1.80
CA LYS A 286 18.18 10.11 0.80
C LYS A 286 18.61 9.72 -0.62
N VAL A 287 19.59 8.83 -0.75
CA VAL A 287 20.12 8.35 -2.04
C VAL A 287 19.72 6.91 -2.35
N SER A 288 19.01 6.26 -1.44
CA SER A 288 18.53 4.88 -1.54
C SER A 288 17.14 4.79 -2.20
N TYR A 289 16.75 3.57 -2.54
CA TYR A 289 15.36 3.19 -2.74
C TYR A 289 14.56 3.29 -1.42
N LEU A 290 13.23 3.45 -1.54
CA LEU A 290 12.32 3.56 -0.40
C LEU A 290 12.24 2.22 0.35
N SER A 291 12.51 2.25 1.66
CA SER A 291 12.50 1.05 2.52
C SER A 291 12.23 1.43 3.97
N ASN A 292 11.55 0.54 4.69
CA ASN A 292 11.30 0.64 6.13
C ASN A 292 12.14 -0.36 6.95
N LYS A 293 13.02 -1.12 6.28
CA LYS A 293 13.83 -2.16 6.90
C LYS A 293 14.82 -1.58 7.91
N THR A 294 15.10 -2.34 8.96
CA THR A 294 16.22 -2.07 9.87
C THR A 294 17.57 -2.32 9.17
N LEU A 295 18.67 -1.90 9.79
CA LEU A 295 20.00 -1.90 9.16
C LEU A 295 20.39 -3.27 8.58
N ALA A 296 20.31 -4.35 9.37
CA ALA A 296 20.78 -5.66 8.90
C ALA A 296 19.96 -6.23 7.72
N PRO A 297 18.60 -6.26 7.76
CA PRO A 297 17.79 -6.64 6.60
C PRO A 297 17.99 -5.70 5.39
N TRP A 298 18.20 -4.40 5.62
CA TRP A 298 18.48 -3.45 4.54
C TRP A 298 19.80 -3.75 3.84
N VAL A 299 20.86 -4.09 4.58
CA VAL A 299 22.15 -4.49 4.01
C VAL A 299 22.00 -5.78 3.20
N ALA A 300 21.27 -6.78 3.69
CA ALA A 300 21.03 -8.01 2.95
C ALA A 300 20.26 -7.75 1.65
N ASP A 301 19.25 -6.88 1.69
CA ASP A 301 18.49 -6.44 0.52
C ASP A 301 19.36 -5.71 -0.51
N LEU A 302 20.23 -4.80 -0.05
CA LEU A 302 21.18 -4.08 -0.90
C LEU A 302 22.12 -5.04 -1.65
N LEU A 303 22.64 -6.07 -0.95
CA LEU A 303 23.54 -7.05 -1.55
C LEU A 303 22.86 -7.85 -2.68
N GLU A 304 21.61 -8.28 -2.49
CA GLU A 304 20.86 -8.98 -3.55
C GLU A 304 20.56 -8.04 -4.73
N ARG A 305 20.31 -6.74 -4.50
CA ARG A 305 20.14 -5.76 -5.58
C ARG A 305 21.43 -5.58 -6.39
N VAL A 306 22.57 -5.46 -5.73
CA VAL A 306 23.88 -5.37 -6.41
C VAL A 306 24.11 -6.61 -7.26
N LYS A 307 23.85 -7.81 -6.72
CA LYS A 307 23.99 -9.08 -7.46
C LYS A 307 23.08 -9.18 -8.68
N GLN A 308 21.85 -8.66 -8.59
CA GLN A 308 20.96 -8.54 -9.76
C GLN A 308 21.59 -7.64 -10.83
N LEU A 309 22.11 -6.47 -10.44
CA LEU A 309 22.76 -5.53 -11.37
C LEU A 309 24.06 -6.09 -11.96
N GLU A 310 24.85 -6.84 -11.20
CA GLU A 310 26.03 -7.55 -11.71
C GLU A 310 25.63 -8.54 -12.80
N SER A 311 24.58 -9.34 -12.56
CA SER A 311 24.07 -10.31 -13.55
C SER A 311 23.56 -9.60 -14.80
N TRP A 312 22.81 -8.50 -14.63
CA TRP A 312 22.25 -7.74 -15.75
C TRP A 312 23.34 -7.02 -16.57
N THR A 313 24.36 -6.45 -15.92
CA THR A 313 25.47 -5.74 -16.59
C THR A 313 26.52 -6.67 -17.18
N ALA A 314 26.59 -7.94 -16.76
CA ALA A 314 27.52 -8.91 -17.32
C ALA A 314 27.21 -9.17 -18.80
N GLU A 315 25.95 -9.47 -19.11
CA GLU A 315 25.51 -9.80 -20.47
C GLU A 315 24.87 -8.62 -21.21
N LEU A 316 24.44 -7.57 -20.50
CA LEU A 316 23.67 -6.44 -21.05
C LEU A 316 22.41 -6.89 -21.81
N GLN A 317 21.89 -8.06 -21.43
CA GLN A 317 20.65 -8.63 -21.91
C GLN A 317 19.65 -8.75 -20.75
N LEU A 318 18.37 -8.81 -21.10
CA LEU A 318 17.32 -8.94 -20.10
C LEU A 318 17.45 -10.30 -19.39
N LEU A 319 17.36 -10.29 -18.06
CA LEU A 319 17.35 -11.52 -17.26
C LEU A 319 16.09 -12.35 -17.60
N PRO A 320 16.15 -13.70 -17.53
CA PRO A 320 14.98 -14.55 -17.78
C PRO A 320 13.78 -14.18 -16.92
N SER A 321 14.02 -13.77 -15.67
CA SER A 321 13.04 -13.14 -14.79
C SER A 321 13.73 -12.05 -13.96
N LEU A 322 13.15 -10.86 -13.93
CA LEU A 322 13.70 -9.71 -13.20
C LEU A 322 13.03 -9.55 -11.83
N TRP A 323 13.82 -9.37 -10.77
CA TRP A 323 13.30 -8.98 -9.46
C TRP A 323 12.94 -7.49 -9.51
N ILE A 324 11.67 -7.17 -9.79
CA ILE A 324 11.22 -5.79 -10.01
C ILE A 324 11.40 -4.93 -8.76
N ALA A 325 11.20 -5.52 -7.58
CA ALA A 325 11.40 -4.86 -6.31
C ALA A 325 12.86 -4.46 -6.05
N GLY A 326 13.81 -5.10 -6.76
CA GLY A 326 15.24 -4.82 -6.68
C GLY A 326 15.66 -3.52 -7.39
N LEU A 327 14.78 -2.92 -8.18
CA LEU A 327 15.05 -1.67 -8.89
C LEU A 327 14.86 -0.44 -7.98
N PHE A 328 15.61 0.62 -8.25
CA PHE A 328 15.37 1.97 -7.73
C PHE A 328 14.16 2.61 -8.42
N ASN A 329 14.01 2.43 -9.73
CA ASN A 329 12.89 2.98 -10.50
C ASN A 329 12.15 1.90 -11.33
N PRO A 330 11.24 1.14 -10.70
CA PRO A 330 10.40 0.16 -11.39
C PRO A 330 9.57 0.75 -12.54
N MET A 331 9.12 2.01 -12.43
CA MET A 331 8.33 2.65 -13.49
C MET A 331 9.11 2.82 -14.78
N SER A 332 10.40 3.15 -14.70
CA SER A 332 11.27 3.26 -15.88
C SER A 332 11.35 1.91 -16.62
N PHE A 333 11.45 0.83 -15.86
CA PHE A 333 11.47 -0.53 -16.40
C PHE A 333 10.13 -0.93 -17.05
N LEU A 334 9.01 -0.69 -16.39
CA LEU A 334 7.67 -0.95 -16.93
C LEU A 334 7.42 -0.14 -18.21
N THR A 335 7.86 1.12 -18.25
CA THR A 335 7.79 1.97 -19.44
C THR A 335 8.66 1.42 -20.57
N ALA A 336 9.84 0.88 -20.25
CA ALA A 336 10.70 0.25 -21.25
C ALA A 336 10.03 -0.96 -21.91
N ILE A 337 9.24 -1.76 -21.17
CA ILE A 337 8.42 -2.85 -21.76
C ILE A 337 7.45 -2.29 -22.81
N MET A 338 6.76 -1.20 -22.48
CA MET A 338 5.85 -0.52 -23.42
C MET A 338 6.59 0.03 -24.63
N GLN A 339 7.75 0.67 -24.44
CA GLN A 339 8.55 1.23 -25.53
C GLN A 339 9.04 0.17 -26.51
N VAL A 340 9.48 -0.99 -26.01
CA VAL A 340 9.97 -2.09 -26.85
C VAL A 340 8.83 -2.61 -27.74
N ARG A 341 7.65 -2.82 -27.15
CA ARG A 341 6.47 -3.28 -27.91
C ARG A 341 5.93 -2.23 -28.88
N ALA A 342 5.85 -0.98 -28.45
CA ALA A 342 5.41 0.13 -29.30
C ALA A 342 6.31 0.28 -30.54
N ARG A 343 7.63 0.14 -30.36
CA ARG A 343 8.59 0.20 -31.47
C ARG A 343 8.54 -1.03 -32.38
N SER A 344 8.33 -2.24 -31.83
CA SER A 344 8.23 -3.45 -32.66
C SER A 344 7.01 -3.42 -33.58
N ASP A 345 5.91 -2.86 -33.08
CA ASP A 345 4.61 -2.88 -33.76
C ASP A 345 4.27 -1.55 -34.46
N ASN A 346 5.17 -0.56 -34.40
CA ASN A 346 4.96 0.82 -34.90
C ASN A 346 3.69 1.49 -34.34
N LEU A 347 3.46 1.33 -33.04
CA LEU A 347 2.33 1.91 -32.30
C LEU A 347 2.76 3.15 -31.49
N PRO A 348 1.86 4.13 -31.27
CA PRO A 348 2.12 5.23 -30.34
C PRO A 348 2.26 4.73 -28.90
N LEU A 349 3.29 5.19 -28.18
CA LEU A 349 3.51 4.82 -26.77
C LEU A 349 2.34 5.22 -25.86
N ASP A 350 1.72 6.36 -26.13
CA ASP A 350 0.63 6.93 -25.32
C ASP A 350 -0.65 6.07 -25.36
N ASP A 351 -0.81 5.26 -26.42
CA ASP A 351 -1.96 4.36 -26.60
C ASP A 351 -1.71 2.97 -26.01
N MET A 352 -0.58 2.74 -25.34
CA MET A 352 -0.23 1.43 -24.77
C MET A 352 -0.61 1.34 -23.29
N CYS A 353 -0.92 0.12 -22.84
CA CYS A 353 -1.05 -0.22 -21.42
C CYS A 353 -0.37 -1.55 -21.10
N LEU A 354 -0.22 -1.85 -19.81
CA LEU A 354 0.39 -3.09 -19.33
C LEU A 354 -0.68 -4.10 -18.97
N ARG A 355 -0.48 -5.35 -19.41
CA ARG A 355 -1.24 -6.52 -18.98
C ARG A 355 -0.36 -7.40 -18.11
N TRP A 356 -0.86 -7.71 -16.92
CA TRP A 356 -0.20 -8.48 -15.88
C TRP A 356 -0.83 -9.87 -15.82
N SER A 357 -0.10 -10.87 -16.30
CA SER A 357 -0.56 -12.25 -16.31
C SER A 357 0.26 -13.06 -15.31
N VAL A 358 -0.32 -13.36 -14.16
CA VAL A 358 0.33 -14.20 -13.15
C VAL A 358 0.46 -15.62 -13.71
N SER A 359 1.70 -16.14 -13.74
CA SER A 359 1.99 -17.46 -14.29
C SER A 359 1.83 -18.56 -13.23
N SER A 360 1.91 -19.82 -13.65
CA SER A 360 2.00 -20.97 -12.73
C SER A 360 3.41 -21.23 -12.19
N ILE A 361 4.40 -20.41 -12.57
CA ILE A 361 5.79 -20.59 -12.15
C ILE A 361 5.97 -19.94 -10.78
N GLN A 362 6.11 -20.78 -9.75
CA GLN A 362 6.19 -20.32 -8.36
C GLN A 362 7.55 -19.70 -8.03
N ASN A 363 8.63 -20.23 -8.62
CA ASN A 363 9.99 -19.78 -8.30
C ASN A 363 10.68 -19.19 -9.54
N ALA A 364 11.25 -17.99 -9.39
CA ALA A 364 12.00 -17.32 -10.45
C ALA A 364 13.19 -18.16 -10.98
N LYS A 365 13.76 -19.06 -10.15
CA LYS A 365 14.85 -19.96 -10.56
C LYS A 365 14.41 -21.04 -11.56
N GLU A 366 13.12 -21.32 -11.65
CA GLU A 366 12.56 -22.31 -12.58
C GLU A 366 12.34 -21.71 -13.99
N VAL A 367 12.49 -20.39 -14.13
CA VAL A 367 12.37 -19.69 -15.41
C VAL A 367 13.62 -19.99 -16.26
N ALA A 368 13.48 -20.94 -17.18
CA ALA A 368 14.57 -21.37 -18.06
C ALA A 368 14.83 -20.41 -19.23
N ALA A 369 13.79 -19.69 -19.69
CA ALA A 369 13.83 -18.83 -20.87
C ALA A 369 12.90 -17.61 -20.69
N PRO A 370 13.19 -16.49 -21.37
CA PRO A 370 12.26 -15.36 -21.43
C PRO A 370 10.93 -15.76 -22.10
N PRO A 371 9.83 -15.02 -21.84
CA PRO A 371 8.55 -15.31 -22.47
C PRO A 371 8.58 -14.94 -23.96
N ASP A 372 7.71 -15.58 -24.77
CA ASP A 372 7.54 -15.25 -26.19
C ASP A 372 7.13 -13.78 -26.41
N ALA A 373 6.35 -13.23 -25.47
CA ALA A 373 5.94 -11.85 -25.44
C ALA A 373 5.97 -11.30 -24.01
N GLY A 374 6.49 -10.09 -23.86
CA GLY A 374 6.58 -9.39 -22.58
C GLY A 374 7.85 -9.72 -21.81
N VAL A 375 7.76 -9.65 -20.49
CA VAL A 375 8.88 -9.90 -19.57
C VAL A 375 8.36 -10.58 -18.30
N TYR A 376 9.06 -11.61 -17.84
CA TYR A 376 8.83 -12.17 -16.52
C TYR A 376 9.43 -11.30 -15.43
N ILE A 377 8.63 -11.00 -14.41
CA ILE A 377 9.05 -10.33 -13.19
C ILE A 377 8.66 -11.16 -11.96
N HIS A 378 9.37 -10.95 -10.85
CA HIS A 378 9.08 -11.62 -9.59
C HIS A 378 9.36 -10.73 -8.38
N GLY A 379 9.00 -11.24 -7.20
CA GLY A 379 9.21 -10.58 -5.90
C GLY A 379 8.13 -9.55 -5.56
N LEU A 380 6.91 -9.77 -6.05
CA LEU A 380 5.73 -9.00 -5.66
C LEU A 380 4.94 -9.82 -4.63
N LEU A 381 4.33 -9.10 -3.69
CA LEU A 381 3.56 -9.66 -2.59
C LEU A 381 2.15 -9.11 -2.67
N LEU A 382 1.14 -9.91 -2.37
CA LEU A 382 -0.24 -9.48 -2.28
C LEU A 382 -0.59 -9.27 -0.81
N GLU A 383 -1.07 -8.08 -0.47
CA GLU A 383 -1.58 -7.73 0.85
C GLU A 383 -3.11 -7.68 0.83
N GLY A 384 -3.75 -8.23 1.86
CA GLY A 384 -5.21 -8.22 2.02
C GLY A 384 -5.96 -9.29 1.22
N ALA A 385 -5.24 -10.04 0.38
CA ALA A 385 -5.74 -11.18 -0.38
C ALA A 385 -4.62 -12.21 -0.60
N ALA A 386 -4.99 -13.38 -1.13
CA ALA A 386 -4.06 -14.40 -1.60
C ALA A 386 -4.30 -14.68 -3.08
N TRP A 387 -3.36 -15.39 -3.70
CA TRP A 387 -3.48 -15.85 -5.09
C TRP A 387 -3.70 -17.36 -5.10
N GLU A 388 -4.74 -17.82 -5.81
CA GLU A 388 -4.95 -19.25 -6.07
C GLU A 388 -4.57 -19.59 -7.50
N ASP A 389 -3.69 -20.59 -7.65
CA ASP A 389 -3.33 -21.13 -8.95
C ASP A 389 -4.52 -21.85 -9.57
N GLY A 390 -4.89 -21.48 -10.79
CA GLY A 390 -6.02 -22.06 -11.54
C GLY A 390 -5.83 -23.52 -11.99
N LYS A 391 -4.87 -24.27 -11.43
CA LYS A 391 -4.59 -25.70 -11.73
C LYS A 391 -4.61 -26.04 -13.24
N GLY A 392 -4.06 -25.16 -14.08
CA GLY A 392 -4.01 -25.32 -15.53
C GLY A 392 -4.85 -24.32 -16.33
N THR A 393 -5.71 -23.54 -15.67
CA THR A 393 -6.26 -22.28 -16.18
C THR A 393 -5.57 -21.08 -15.53
N GLU A 394 -5.96 -19.86 -15.90
CA GLU A 394 -5.50 -18.66 -15.22
C GLU A 394 -6.00 -18.66 -13.76
N GLY A 395 -5.13 -18.28 -12.83
CA GLY A 395 -5.46 -18.12 -11.41
C GLY A 395 -6.27 -16.85 -11.13
N ASN A 396 -6.70 -16.70 -9.88
CA ASN A 396 -7.51 -15.57 -9.44
C ASN A 396 -7.15 -15.16 -8.01
N ILE A 397 -7.53 -13.92 -7.68
CA ILE A 397 -7.46 -13.40 -6.32
C ILE A 397 -8.49 -14.14 -5.45
N VAL A 398 -8.07 -14.57 -4.27
CA VAL A 398 -8.90 -15.20 -3.25
C VAL A 398 -8.68 -14.54 -1.89
N GLU A 399 -9.52 -14.83 -0.90
CA GLU A 399 -9.30 -14.31 0.44
C GLU A 399 -7.98 -14.80 1.04
N ALA A 400 -7.30 -13.91 1.76
CA ALA A 400 -6.04 -14.24 2.43
C ALA A 400 -6.26 -15.35 3.46
N ARG A 401 -5.27 -16.23 3.61
CA ARG A 401 -5.34 -17.27 4.66
C ARG A 401 -5.18 -16.62 6.03
N PRO A 402 -5.86 -17.12 7.08
CA PRO A 402 -5.68 -16.59 8.43
C PRO A 402 -4.20 -16.64 8.84
N LYS A 403 -3.70 -15.52 9.40
CA LYS A 403 -2.30 -15.32 9.84
C LYS A 403 -1.26 -15.17 8.72
N GLU A 404 -1.67 -15.13 7.46
CA GLU A 404 -0.80 -14.80 6.32
C GLU A 404 -1.00 -13.33 5.95
N LEU A 405 -0.09 -12.45 6.40
CA LEU A 405 -0.21 -10.99 6.16
C LEU A 405 0.09 -10.61 4.71
N PHE A 406 1.08 -11.27 4.13
CA PHE A 406 1.56 -11.08 2.76
C PHE A 406 1.58 -12.44 2.07
N CYS A 407 1.01 -12.51 0.87
CA CYS A 407 1.03 -13.69 0.04
C CYS A 407 2.01 -13.47 -1.13
N PRO A 408 3.14 -14.19 -1.23
CA PRO A 408 4.05 -14.03 -2.36
C PRO A 408 3.35 -14.43 -3.66
N LEU A 409 3.43 -13.56 -4.66
CA LEU A 409 2.90 -13.85 -5.97
C LEU A 409 3.88 -14.71 -6.77
N PRO A 410 3.37 -15.66 -7.59
CA PRO A 410 4.16 -16.35 -8.59
C PRO A 410 4.82 -15.36 -9.56
N VAL A 411 5.71 -15.88 -10.41
CA VAL A 411 6.30 -15.08 -11.50
C VAL A 411 5.17 -14.50 -12.37
N ILE A 412 5.22 -13.21 -12.65
CA ILE A 412 4.22 -12.50 -13.44
C ILE A 412 4.80 -12.21 -14.81
N ASN A 413 4.09 -12.55 -15.88
CA ASN A 413 4.41 -12.05 -17.21
C ASN A 413 3.77 -10.68 -17.42
N VAL A 414 4.58 -9.65 -17.63
CA VAL A 414 4.13 -8.31 -17.96
C VAL A 414 4.29 -8.09 -19.46
N THR A 415 3.16 -7.92 -20.14
CA THR A 415 3.08 -7.64 -21.58
C THR A 415 2.55 -6.24 -21.81
N ALA A 416 2.95 -5.60 -22.91
CA ALA A 416 2.37 -4.34 -23.34
C ALA A 416 1.39 -4.60 -24.49
N ILE A 417 0.23 -3.96 -24.45
CA ILE A 417 -0.81 -4.05 -25.47
C ILE A 417 -1.42 -2.67 -25.74
N PRO A 418 -2.09 -2.44 -26.87
CA PRO A 418 -2.90 -1.25 -27.06
C PRO A 418 -4.02 -1.16 -26.00
N ALA A 419 -4.21 0.01 -25.39
CA ALA A 419 -5.21 0.24 -24.35
C ALA A 419 -6.64 -0.10 -24.80
N LYS A 420 -6.93 0.03 -26.10
CA LYS A 420 -8.22 -0.32 -26.71
C LYS A 420 -8.50 -1.82 -26.73
N GLU A 421 -7.47 -2.66 -26.66
CA GLU A 421 -7.58 -4.12 -26.63
C GLU A 421 -7.67 -4.65 -25.20
N PHE A 422 -7.54 -3.79 -24.19
CA PHE A 422 -7.62 -4.17 -22.80
C PHE A 422 -9.08 -4.23 -22.33
N THR A 423 -9.47 -5.34 -21.69
CA THR A 423 -10.80 -5.55 -21.11
C THR A 423 -10.71 -5.65 -19.59
N TRP A 424 -11.53 -4.88 -18.88
CA TRP A 424 -11.62 -4.91 -17.41
C TRP A 424 -12.60 -5.96 -16.87
N GLU A 425 -13.18 -6.79 -17.74
CA GLU A 425 -14.08 -7.86 -17.34
C GLU A 425 -13.38 -8.84 -16.39
N ASN A 426 -13.94 -9.04 -15.19
CA ASN A 426 -13.40 -9.89 -14.14
C ASN A 426 -11.96 -9.54 -13.73
N MET A 427 -11.58 -8.26 -13.85
CA MET A 427 -10.28 -7.75 -13.43
C MET A 427 -10.42 -6.75 -12.26
N TYR A 428 -9.56 -6.91 -11.27
CA TYR A 428 -9.33 -5.95 -10.21
C TYR A 428 -8.19 -5.02 -10.59
N GLU A 429 -8.45 -3.71 -10.57
CA GLU A 429 -7.41 -2.69 -10.66
C GLU A 429 -6.68 -2.61 -9.31
N CYS A 430 -5.60 -3.36 -9.19
CA CYS A 430 -4.79 -3.48 -7.98
C CYS A 430 -3.70 -2.41 -7.93
N PRO A 431 -3.65 -1.55 -6.91
CA PRO A 431 -2.56 -0.61 -6.76
C PRO A 431 -1.25 -1.33 -6.37
N VAL A 432 -0.14 -0.92 -6.99
CA VAL A 432 1.21 -1.45 -6.73
C VAL A 432 2.04 -0.39 -6.00
N TYR A 433 2.59 -0.77 -4.85
CA TYR A 433 3.40 0.10 -4.00
C TYR A 433 4.80 -0.48 -3.75
N ILE A 434 5.78 0.40 -3.51
CA ILE A 434 7.13 -0.04 -3.09
C ILE A 434 7.08 -0.66 -1.68
N THR A 435 6.37 0.00 -0.76
CA THR A 435 6.31 -0.38 0.66
C THR A 435 4.87 -0.43 1.16
N ALA A 436 4.65 -1.10 2.29
CA ALA A 436 3.32 -1.20 2.90
C ALA A 436 2.83 0.11 3.55
N GLN A 437 3.60 1.21 3.46
CA GLN A 437 3.13 2.56 3.79
C GLN A 437 2.17 3.14 2.74
N ARG A 438 2.13 2.56 1.54
CA ARG A 438 1.27 2.99 0.43
C ARG A 438 1.50 4.46 0.08
N GLY A 439 0.45 5.23 -0.27
CA GLY A 439 0.51 6.68 -0.52
C GLY A 439 1.73 7.13 -1.35
N PRO A 440 2.77 7.72 -0.74
CA PRO A 440 3.96 8.20 -1.45
C PRO A 440 4.76 7.10 -2.19
N SER A 441 4.53 5.83 -1.87
CA SER A 441 5.20 4.68 -2.49
C SER A 441 4.48 4.12 -3.72
N PHE A 442 3.41 4.77 -4.19
CA PHE A 442 2.64 4.32 -5.35
C PHE A 442 3.48 4.34 -6.64
N ILE A 443 3.33 3.29 -7.44
CA ILE A 443 4.04 3.12 -8.72
C ILE A 443 3.03 3.13 -9.87
N CYS A 444 2.19 2.11 -9.93
CA CYS A 444 1.25 1.88 -11.03
C CYS A 444 0.08 1.01 -10.57
N THR A 445 -0.86 0.75 -11.48
CA THR A 445 -1.91 -0.24 -11.28
C THR A 445 -1.61 -1.52 -12.08
N ALA A 446 -1.81 -2.65 -11.42
CA ALA A 446 -1.80 -3.97 -12.04
C ALA A 446 -3.25 -4.45 -12.24
N ASN A 447 -3.47 -5.25 -13.28
CA ASN A 447 -4.76 -5.91 -13.52
C ASN A 447 -4.66 -7.34 -13.02
N LEU A 448 -5.33 -7.63 -11.89
CA LEU A 448 -5.38 -8.96 -11.32
C LEU A 448 -6.73 -9.61 -11.61
N ARG A 449 -6.71 -10.87 -12.01
CA ARG A 449 -7.94 -11.61 -12.31
C ARG A 449 -8.73 -11.91 -11.04
N MET A 450 -10.04 -11.70 -11.09
CA MET A 450 -11.00 -12.05 -10.04
C MET A 450 -11.80 -13.30 -10.46
N ASP A 451 -12.46 -13.94 -9.50
CA ASP A 451 -13.52 -14.89 -9.82
C ASP A 451 -14.70 -14.19 -10.51
N MET A 452 -15.46 -14.91 -11.31
CA MET A 452 -16.62 -14.41 -12.07
C MET A 452 -17.75 -13.95 -11.15
N ASP A 453 -17.86 -14.55 -9.96
CA ASP A 453 -18.88 -14.22 -8.96
C ASP A 453 -18.46 -13.05 -8.05
N ASP A 454 -17.19 -12.63 -8.09
CA ASP A 454 -16.67 -11.55 -7.28
C ASP A 454 -16.87 -10.18 -7.94
N LYS A 455 -17.01 -9.16 -7.10
CA LYS A 455 -17.08 -7.76 -7.54
C LYS A 455 -15.88 -6.95 -7.05
N PRO A 456 -15.43 -5.92 -7.82
CA PRO A 456 -14.29 -5.10 -7.43
C PRO A 456 -14.42 -4.47 -6.04
N GLU A 457 -15.63 -4.07 -5.64
CA GLU A 457 -15.90 -3.38 -4.38
C GLU A 457 -15.42 -4.18 -3.17
N ARG A 458 -15.52 -5.52 -3.23
CA ARG A 458 -15.01 -6.41 -2.18
C ARG A 458 -13.51 -6.18 -1.94
N TRP A 459 -12.73 -6.17 -3.01
CA TRP A 459 -11.28 -6.06 -2.96
C TRP A 459 -10.81 -4.65 -2.66
N ILE A 460 -11.56 -3.64 -3.13
CA ILE A 460 -11.32 -2.24 -2.78
C ILE A 460 -11.50 -2.04 -1.27
N LEU A 461 -12.62 -2.50 -0.69
CA LEU A 461 -12.88 -2.34 0.74
C LEU A 461 -11.93 -3.17 1.62
N ALA A 462 -11.52 -4.35 1.14
CA ALA A 462 -10.48 -5.17 1.77
C ALA A 462 -9.10 -4.51 1.75
N GLY A 463 -8.92 -3.47 0.95
CA GLY A 463 -7.67 -2.74 0.82
C GLY A 463 -6.59 -3.57 0.12
N VAL A 464 -6.98 -4.40 -0.85
CA VAL A 464 -6.03 -5.27 -1.57
C VAL A 464 -5.05 -4.45 -2.38
N ALA A 465 -3.77 -4.73 -2.21
CA ALA A 465 -2.68 -4.06 -2.91
C ALA A 465 -1.52 -5.03 -3.16
N MET A 466 -0.72 -4.72 -4.19
CA MET A 466 0.55 -5.38 -4.43
C MET A 466 1.70 -4.57 -3.83
N LEU A 467 2.65 -5.24 -3.19
CA LEU A 467 3.81 -4.65 -2.52
C LEU A 467 5.10 -5.24 -3.10
N MET A 468 6.14 -4.42 -3.21
CA MET A 468 7.46 -4.86 -3.67
C MET A 468 8.37 -5.36 -2.54
N ALA A 469 8.15 -4.92 -1.31
CA ALA A 469 8.95 -5.34 -0.17
C ALA A 469 8.07 -5.59 1.07
N GLU A 470 8.43 -6.64 1.81
CA GLU A 470 8.03 -6.81 3.21
C GLU A 470 8.74 -5.75 4.07
N GLU A 471 8.05 -5.27 5.11
CA GLU A 471 8.57 -4.26 6.06
C GLU A 471 9.61 -4.85 7.03
#